data_AF-A0A2Z6MJF9-F1
#
_entry.id   AF-A0A2Z6MJF9-F1
#
_cell.length_a   1.000
_cell.length_b   1.000
_cell.length_c   1.000
_cell.angle_alpha   90.00
_cell.angle_beta   90.00
_cell.angle_gamma   90.00
#
_symmetry.space_group_name_H-M   'P 1'
#
loop_
_entity.id
_entity.type
_entity.pdbx_description
1 polymer ?
#
loop_
_entity_poly.entity_id
_entity_poly.type
_entity_poly.pdbx_seq_one_letter_code
_entity_poly.pdbx_strand_id
1 'polypeptide(L)'
;MEEADKRKRKLDGTLVNCSSQAKENGEYKDIPVKYPIDDLLVKPSPDDPVFTDRPSPSRDFNVPMHCVGDLLMVWDFCNSFGKQLNLWPYSLEDFENAICNKDSNVLLVESHAALFRVLIDDDGEYTSAVESRKLQKITMVTWSKYLCDFLEMINIPQLRNYEATIRRGHYGLVDANAKLEILCELVNQVLETAIFREKLDVLIEQRQELGAAKREEALEDGKKRRQKKEMLKAGSESNGHKIDNADIPSNDDHNMLNGNLGNKINGEIESRQENSHGRSRIKHSSHASKKTHKNLDSELKEPAENGKELSHKELKKQSKQRREYFEREIEKRIISRSPLGKDRDYNRYWWFRRDGRIFVESCESKEWGYYSSKEELDALMGSLNCKGERERALKNHLEKNYSSICSELQKRSKDLMQNIANDESALRRSTRVRAPPRENPANAFLKYVNKWKEE
;
A
#
# COMPACT_ATOMS: atom_id res chain seq x y z
N MET A 1 -22.54 -6.39 -53.73
CA MET A 1 -21.28 -6.79 -53.07
C MET A 1 -21.05 -5.91 -51.86
N GLU A 2 -20.21 -6.39 -50.96
CA GLU A 2 -19.82 -5.93 -49.62
C GLU A 2 -19.84 -4.40 -49.35
N GLU A 3 -19.93 -3.94 -48.09
CA GLU A 3 -20.43 -4.54 -46.83
C GLU A 3 -20.66 -3.35 -45.86
N ALA A 4 -21.52 -3.49 -44.85
CA ALA A 4 -21.82 -2.42 -43.90
C ALA A 4 -21.78 -2.92 -42.45
N ASP A 5 -20.90 -2.34 -41.63
CA ASP A 5 -20.85 -2.66 -40.21
C ASP A 5 -20.77 -1.40 -39.31
N LYS A 6 -21.93 -0.82 -39.01
CA LYS A 6 -22.13 0.19 -37.94
C LYS A 6 -22.72 -0.49 -36.71
N ARG A 7 -21.88 -1.13 -35.88
CA ARG A 7 -22.33 -1.79 -34.63
C ARG A 7 -22.80 -0.79 -33.57
N LYS A 8 -24.09 -0.41 -33.64
CA LYS A 8 -24.82 0.09 -32.48
C LYS A 8 -24.81 -1.01 -31.40
N ARG A 9 -24.15 -0.77 -30.27
CA ARG A 9 -24.28 -1.62 -29.08
C ARG A 9 -25.71 -1.48 -28.54
N LYS A 10 -26.57 -2.45 -28.81
CA LYS A 10 -27.76 -2.68 -27.97
C LYS A 10 -27.30 -3.34 -26.66
N LEU A 11 -27.96 -3.00 -25.56
CA LEU A 11 -27.99 -3.88 -24.40
C LEU A 11 -28.78 -5.12 -24.81
N ASP A 12 -28.31 -6.30 -24.40
CA ASP A 12 -29.16 -7.48 -24.29
C ASP A 12 -28.88 -8.17 -22.94
N GLY A 13 -29.96 -8.49 -22.24
CA GLY A 13 -29.96 -8.79 -20.81
C GLY A 13 -29.74 -10.27 -20.49
N THR A 14 -28.73 -10.90 -21.09
CA THR A 14 -28.46 -12.32 -20.88
C THR A 14 -27.92 -12.58 -19.48
N LEU A 15 -28.80 -12.99 -18.57
CA LEU A 15 -28.44 -13.61 -17.29
C LEU A 15 -27.65 -14.89 -17.58
N VAL A 16 -26.32 -14.81 -17.52
CA VAL A 16 -25.42 -15.97 -17.59
C VAL A 16 -25.54 -16.75 -16.28
N ASN A 17 -26.57 -17.58 -16.21
CA ASN A 17 -26.87 -18.41 -15.06
C ASN A 17 -25.80 -19.49 -14.93
N CYS A 18 -24.76 -19.22 -14.14
CA CYS A 18 -23.54 -20.04 -14.03
C CYS A 18 -23.74 -21.37 -13.25
N SER A 19 -24.95 -21.92 -13.29
CA SER A 19 -25.25 -23.32 -13.01
C SER A 19 -25.29 -24.08 -14.34
N SER A 20 -24.17 -24.70 -14.73
CA SER A 20 -24.09 -25.57 -15.89
C SER A 20 -24.90 -26.85 -15.66
N GLN A 21 -26.20 -26.81 -15.98
CA GLN A 21 -27.10 -27.96 -15.82
C GLN A 21 -26.85 -29.02 -16.90
N ALA A 22 -25.90 -29.92 -16.65
CA ALA A 22 -25.73 -31.14 -17.42
C ALA A 22 -26.93 -32.07 -17.17
N LYS A 23 -27.79 -32.24 -18.17
CA LYS A 23 -28.92 -33.19 -18.09
C LYS A 23 -28.45 -34.61 -18.34
N GLU A 24 -28.38 -35.40 -17.29
CA GLU A 24 -28.29 -36.86 -17.38
C GLU A 24 -29.29 -37.49 -16.41
N ASN A 25 -30.16 -38.36 -16.92
CA ASN A 25 -31.15 -39.16 -16.16
C ASN A 25 -32.18 -38.39 -15.30
N GLY A 26 -32.46 -37.12 -15.60
CA GLY A 26 -33.66 -36.41 -15.15
C GLY A 26 -33.63 -35.77 -13.76
N GLU A 27 -32.63 -36.06 -12.94
CA GLU A 27 -32.40 -35.35 -11.67
C GLU A 27 -31.57 -34.08 -11.88
N TYR A 28 -31.98 -32.98 -11.26
CA TYR A 28 -31.18 -31.75 -11.20
C TYR A 28 -30.04 -31.91 -10.19
N LYS A 29 -28.88 -32.40 -10.66
CA LYS A 29 -27.64 -32.37 -9.89
C LYS A 29 -27.05 -30.97 -9.96
N ASP A 30 -27.14 -30.22 -8.87
CA ASP A 30 -26.39 -28.96 -8.71
C ASP A 30 -24.89 -29.25 -8.84
N ILE A 31 -24.25 -28.68 -9.86
CA ILE A 31 -22.80 -28.77 -10.00
C ILE A 31 -22.17 -27.92 -8.88
N PRO A 32 -21.27 -28.48 -8.04
CA PRO A 32 -20.63 -27.72 -6.98
C PRO A 32 -19.89 -26.50 -7.52
N VAL A 33 -20.34 -25.31 -7.12
CA VAL A 33 -19.76 -24.03 -7.54
C VAL A 33 -18.32 -23.94 -7.03
N LYS A 34 -17.36 -24.00 -7.96
CA LYS A 34 -15.94 -23.91 -7.64
C LYS A 34 -15.55 -22.45 -7.45
N TYR A 35 -15.38 -22.04 -6.19
CA TYR A 35 -14.90 -20.70 -5.85
C TYR A 35 -13.38 -20.54 -6.16
N PRO A 36 -12.92 -19.33 -6.49
CA PRO A 36 -13.69 -18.08 -6.59
C PRO A 36 -14.53 -18.04 -7.88
N ILE A 37 -15.48 -17.11 -7.95
CA ILE A 37 -16.23 -16.75 -9.16
C ILE A 37 -16.35 -15.23 -9.28
N ASP A 38 -16.91 -14.70 -10.37
CA ASP A 38 -17.24 -13.27 -10.44
C ASP A 38 -18.10 -12.85 -9.23
N ASP A 39 -17.72 -11.77 -8.57
CA ASP A 39 -18.30 -11.29 -7.32
C ASP A 39 -19.82 -11.02 -7.43
N LEU A 40 -20.34 -10.69 -8.62
CA LEU A 40 -21.76 -10.48 -8.89
C LEU A 40 -22.56 -11.79 -9.02
N LEU A 41 -21.88 -12.93 -9.18
CA LEU A 41 -22.48 -14.27 -9.25
C LEU A 41 -22.44 -15.00 -7.90
N VAL A 42 -21.81 -14.41 -6.87
CA VAL A 42 -21.68 -14.99 -5.54
C VAL A 42 -23.03 -15.02 -4.82
N LYS A 43 -23.54 -16.22 -4.58
CA LYS A 43 -24.76 -16.46 -3.79
C LYS A 43 -24.41 -16.64 -2.30
N PRO A 44 -25.21 -16.08 -1.36
CA PRO A 44 -25.10 -16.39 0.07
C PRO A 44 -25.29 -17.88 0.35
N SER A 45 -24.59 -18.39 1.36
CA SER A 45 -24.62 -19.79 1.81
C SER A 45 -24.74 -19.85 3.34
N PRO A 46 -25.35 -20.88 3.94
CA PRO A 46 -25.42 -21.02 5.40
C PRO A 46 -24.06 -21.04 6.10
N ASP A 47 -23.02 -21.53 5.41
CA ASP A 47 -21.64 -21.61 5.93
C ASP A 47 -20.81 -20.33 5.70
N ASP A 48 -21.40 -19.23 5.19
CA ASP A 48 -20.67 -17.98 5.03
C ASP A 48 -20.35 -17.32 6.39
N PRO A 49 -19.17 -16.70 6.54
CA PRO A 49 -18.86 -15.94 7.74
C PRO A 49 -19.80 -14.73 7.86
N VAL A 50 -20.06 -14.29 9.10
CA VAL A 50 -20.78 -13.04 9.35
C VAL A 50 -19.92 -11.88 8.85
N PHE A 51 -20.24 -11.36 7.67
CA PHE A 51 -19.63 -10.15 7.12
C PHE A 51 -20.07 -8.93 7.94
N THR A 52 -19.17 -7.97 8.12
CA THR A 52 -19.53 -6.65 8.64
C THR A 52 -20.15 -5.79 7.54
N ASP A 53 -21.01 -4.86 7.92
CA ASP A 53 -21.49 -3.82 7.00
C ASP A 53 -20.31 -3.06 6.38
N ARG A 54 -20.40 -2.72 5.09
CA ARG A 54 -19.36 -1.93 4.42
C ARG A 54 -19.44 -0.49 4.93
N PRO A 55 -18.38 0.07 5.53
CA PRO A 55 -18.38 1.46 5.96
C PRO A 55 -18.53 2.39 4.75
N SER A 56 -19.24 3.50 4.95
CA SER A 56 -19.30 4.57 3.93
C SER A 56 -18.01 5.40 3.99
N PRO A 57 -17.29 5.60 2.87
CA PRO A 57 -16.07 6.40 2.86
C PRO A 57 -16.37 7.90 3.03
N SER A 58 -15.53 8.60 3.77
CA SER A 58 -15.55 10.06 3.92
C SER A 58 -15.31 10.76 2.59
N ARG A 59 -15.95 11.93 2.38
CA ARG A 59 -15.95 12.70 1.13
C ARG A 59 -15.73 14.21 1.35
N ASP A 60 -15.20 14.57 2.52
CA ASP A 60 -14.98 15.92 3.03
C ASP A 60 -13.71 16.59 2.45
N PHE A 61 -13.60 16.57 1.12
CA PHE A 61 -12.58 17.31 0.38
C PHE A 61 -12.90 18.80 0.33
N ASN A 62 -11.85 19.64 0.35
CA ASN A 62 -11.96 21.09 0.17
C ASN A 62 -12.02 21.49 -1.32
N VAL A 63 -11.58 20.62 -2.23
CA VAL A 63 -11.75 20.78 -3.69
C VAL A 63 -13.07 20.18 -4.19
N PRO A 64 -13.60 20.61 -5.35
CA PRO A 64 -14.73 19.95 -5.99
C PRO A 64 -14.46 18.47 -6.28
N MET A 65 -15.47 17.62 -6.13
CA MET A 65 -15.34 16.15 -6.23
C MET A 65 -14.70 15.66 -7.54
N HIS A 66 -14.92 16.36 -8.66
CA HIS A 66 -14.31 16.02 -9.94
C HIS A 66 -12.78 16.24 -9.96
N CYS A 67 -12.28 17.25 -9.25
CA CYS A 67 -10.85 17.58 -9.18
C CYS A 67 -10.05 16.67 -8.23
N VAL A 68 -10.69 15.77 -7.46
CA VAL A 68 -10.02 14.97 -6.42
C VAL A 68 -9.01 14.00 -7.03
N GLY A 69 -9.29 13.43 -8.21
CA GLY A 69 -8.34 12.61 -8.95
C GLY A 69 -7.08 13.38 -9.34
N ASP A 70 -7.25 14.59 -9.87
CA ASP A 70 -6.17 15.48 -10.29
C ASP A 70 -5.32 15.96 -9.11
N LEU A 71 -5.98 16.35 -8.01
CA LEU A 71 -5.34 16.69 -6.73
C LEU A 71 -4.43 15.55 -6.25
N LEU A 72 -4.93 14.31 -6.24
CA LEU A 72 -4.19 13.14 -5.81
C LEU A 72 -3.04 12.79 -6.78
N MET A 73 -3.25 12.93 -8.08
CA MET A 73 -2.24 12.66 -9.12
C MET A 73 -1.06 13.62 -8.99
N VAL A 74 -1.32 14.93 -9.01
CA VAL A 74 -0.27 15.96 -8.88
C VAL A 74 0.43 15.84 -7.52
N TRP A 75 -0.31 15.65 -6.43
CA TRP A 75 0.28 15.53 -5.10
C TRP A 75 1.20 14.31 -4.97
N ASP A 76 0.78 13.12 -5.44
CA ASP A 76 1.59 11.91 -5.35
C ASP A 76 2.77 11.93 -6.33
N PHE A 77 2.64 12.59 -7.49
CA PHE A 77 3.78 12.87 -8.38
C PHE A 77 4.82 13.75 -7.68
N CYS A 78 4.42 14.94 -7.22
CA CYS A 78 5.31 15.89 -6.53
C CYS A 78 5.94 15.27 -5.27
N ASN A 79 5.23 14.40 -4.56
CA ASN A 79 5.76 13.72 -3.38
C ASN A 79 6.61 12.47 -3.68
N SER A 80 6.35 11.74 -4.77
CA SER A 80 7.14 10.56 -5.13
C SER A 80 8.45 10.95 -5.81
N PHE A 81 8.41 11.96 -6.68
CA PHE A 81 9.58 12.49 -7.39
C PHE A 81 10.18 13.76 -6.76
N GLY A 82 9.74 14.15 -5.57
CA GLY A 82 10.16 15.41 -4.92
C GLY A 82 11.68 15.60 -4.80
N LYS A 83 12.46 14.52 -4.69
CA LYS A 83 13.94 14.61 -4.72
C LYS A 83 14.47 15.01 -6.10
N GLN A 84 13.95 14.41 -7.16
CA GLN A 84 14.31 14.68 -8.56
C GLN A 84 13.84 16.07 -8.99
N LEU A 85 12.71 16.53 -8.45
CA LEU A 85 12.14 17.87 -8.64
C LEU A 85 12.81 18.94 -7.76
N ASN A 86 13.63 18.55 -6.79
CA ASN A 86 14.13 19.40 -5.70
C ASN A 86 13.02 20.20 -5.00
N LEU A 87 12.04 19.48 -4.45
CA LEU A 87 10.81 19.97 -3.83
C LEU A 87 10.54 19.22 -2.53
N TRP A 88 10.73 19.89 -1.38
CA TRP A 88 10.53 19.29 -0.06
C TRP A 88 9.08 18.79 0.12
N PRO A 89 8.85 17.59 0.69
CA PRO A 89 7.52 17.00 0.79
C PRO A 89 6.56 17.76 1.72
N TYR A 90 5.28 17.71 1.38
CA TYR A 90 4.16 18.36 2.06
C TYR A 90 2.94 17.42 2.14
N SER A 91 2.05 17.64 3.13
CA SER A 91 0.85 16.80 3.30
C SER A 91 -0.17 17.02 2.18
N LEU A 92 -1.15 16.12 2.05
CA LEU A 92 -2.24 16.30 1.10
C LEU A 92 -3.12 17.48 1.53
N GLU A 93 -3.33 17.64 2.84
CA GLU A 93 -4.01 18.81 3.42
C GLU A 93 -3.32 20.12 3.06
N ASP A 94 -1.98 20.18 3.16
CA ASP A 94 -1.25 21.41 2.83
C ASP A 94 -1.43 21.79 1.36
N PHE A 95 -1.38 20.80 0.47
CA PHE A 95 -1.56 21.02 -0.96
C PHE A 95 -3.01 21.42 -1.30
N GLU A 96 -4.00 20.73 -0.73
CA GLU A 96 -5.41 21.03 -0.94
C GLU A 96 -5.78 22.43 -0.44
N ASN A 97 -5.35 22.80 0.78
CA ASN A 97 -5.53 24.15 1.31
C ASN A 97 -4.80 25.20 0.46
N ALA A 98 -3.60 24.88 -0.06
CA ALA A 98 -2.88 25.78 -0.96
C ALA A 98 -3.61 26.01 -2.28
N ILE A 99 -4.19 24.96 -2.89
CA ILE A 99 -5.03 25.05 -4.11
C ILE A 99 -6.28 25.90 -3.85
N CYS A 100 -6.98 25.67 -2.74
CA CYS A 100 -8.19 26.42 -2.38
C CYS A 100 -7.92 27.85 -1.85
N ASN A 101 -6.66 28.21 -1.58
CA ASN A 101 -6.29 29.54 -1.11
C ASN A 101 -6.51 30.63 -2.17
N LYS A 102 -6.93 31.80 -1.71
CA LYS A 102 -7.16 33.00 -2.53
C LYS A 102 -5.95 33.94 -2.59
N ASP A 103 -5.04 33.82 -1.63
CA ASP A 103 -3.79 34.57 -1.59
C ASP A 103 -2.63 33.82 -2.29
N SER A 104 -1.53 34.54 -2.57
CA SER A 104 -0.30 33.93 -3.08
C SER A 104 0.28 32.94 -2.06
N ASN A 105 0.59 31.71 -2.50
CA ASN A 105 1.06 30.65 -1.62
C ASN A 105 2.40 30.04 -2.08
N VAL A 106 3.36 29.95 -1.15
CA VAL A 106 4.74 29.49 -1.41
C VAL A 106 4.79 28.04 -1.91
N LEU A 107 3.94 27.14 -1.40
CA LEU A 107 3.91 25.72 -1.79
C LEU A 107 3.56 25.56 -3.28
N LEU A 108 2.55 26.30 -3.77
CA LEU A 108 2.21 26.27 -5.20
C LEU A 108 3.31 26.91 -6.06
N VAL A 109 3.90 28.02 -5.63
CA VAL A 109 4.99 28.68 -6.39
C VAL A 109 6.22 27.78 -6.47
N GLU A 110 6.60 27.15 -5.37
CA GLU A 110 7.70 26.18 -5.34
C GLU A 110 7.43 24.94 -6.21
N SER A 111 6.18 24.47 -6.23
CA SER A 111 5.77 23.32 -7.06
C SER A 111 5.83 23.65 -8.56
N HIS A 112 5.26 24.78 -9.01
CA HIS A 112 5.40 25.25 -10.39
C HIS A 112 6.89 25.46 -10.75
N ALA A 113 7.64 26.12 -9.87
CA ALA A 113 9.07 26.35 -10.06
C ALA A 113 9.92 25.07 -9.99
N ALA A 114 9.36 23.93 -9.60
CA ALA A 114 10.00 22.62 -9.67
C ALA A 114 9.74 21.92 -10.99
N LEU A 115 8.50 21.96 -11.48
CA LEU A 115 8.12 21.43 -12.81
C LEU A 115 8.83 22.21 -13.92
N PHE A 116 8.76 23.55 -13.90
CA PHE A 116 9.42 24.40 -14.90
C PHE A 116 10.94 24.28 -14.93
N ARG A 117 11.61 23.87 -13.84
CA ARG A 117 13.06 23.59 -13.89
C ARG A 117 13.34 22.41 -14.81
N VAL A 118 12.59 21.31 -14.67
CA VAL A 118 12.77 20.13 -15.55
C VAL A 118 12.44 20.45 -17.00
N LEU A 119 11.38 21.25 -17.26
CA LEU A 119 11.02 21.65 -18.63
C LEU A 119 12.06 22.56 -19.30
N ILE A 120 12.78 23.38 -18.52
CA ILE A 120 13.89 24.22 -19.03
C ILE A 120 15.15 23.38 -19.22
N ASP A 121 15.49 22.52 -18.24
CA ASP A 121 16.72 21.71 -18.25
C ASP A 121 16.76 20.68 -19.40
N ASP A 122 15.62 20.33 -20.02
CA ASP A 122 15.49 19.35 -21.13
C ASP A 122 15.75 19.95 -22.53
N ASP A 123 15.88 21.27 -22.66
CA ASP A 123 15.95 21.99 -23.95
C ASP A 123 14.85 21.59 -24.97
N GLY A 124 13.68 21.18 -24.45
CA GLY A 124 12.55 20.66 -25.25
C GLY A 124 11.61 21.74 -25.81
N GLU A 125 10.42 21.33 -26.26
CA GLU A 125 9.41 22.19 -26.90
C GLU A 125 9.07 23.44 -26.08
N TYR A 126 9.03 23.32 -24.75
CA TYR A 126 8.85 24.47 -23.85
C TYR A 126 10.01 25.48 -23.91
N THR A 127 11.27 25.02 -23.96
CA THR A 127 12.42 25.91 -24.15
C THR A 127 12.34 26.59 -25.50
N SER A 128 12.05 25.87 -26.59
CA SER A 128 11.93 26.47 -27.93
C SER A 128 10.73 27.42 -28.10
N ALA A 129 9.63 27.23 -27.36
CA ALA A 129 8.56 28.22 -27.28
C ALA A 129 9.01 29.54 -26.60
N VAL A 130 9.97 29.46 -25.66
CA VAL A 130 10.44 30.60 -24.84
C VAL A 130 11.75 31.23 -25.38
N GLU A 131 12.50 30.55 -26.26
CA GLU A 131 13.82 30.93 -26.82
C GLU A 131 13.95 32.40 -27.29
N SER A 132 12.85 33.03 -27.72
CA SER A 132 12.81 34.47 -28.04
C SER A 132 13.16 35.41 -26.87
N ARG A 133 13.26 34.90 -25.63
CA ARG A 133 13.49 35.65 -24.40
C ARG A 133 14.63 35.01 -23.60
N LYS A 134 15.53 35.82 -23.04
CA LYS A 134 16.60 35.33 -22.16
C LYS A 134 16.00 34.68 -20.90
N LEU A 135 16.07 33.36 -20.82
CA LEU A 135 15.70 32.59 -19.63
C LEU A 135 16.46 33.12 -18.39
N GLN A 136 15.74 33.30 -17.29
CA GLN A 136 16.27 33.81 -16.02
C GLN A 136 16.08 32.76 -14.94
N LYS A 137 16.68 32.96 -13.75
CA LYS A 137 16.36 32.12 -12.59
C LYS A 137 14.87 32.25 -12.24
N ILE A 138 14.19 31.14 -12.01
CA ILE A 138 12.81 31.14 -11.52
C ILE A 138 12.82 31.61 -10.05
N THR A 139 11.98 32.59 -9.74
CA THR A 139 11.84 33.23 -8.42
C THR A 139 10.36 33.40 -8.07
N MET A 140 10.08 33.75 -6.82
CA MET A 140 8.75 34.13 -6.32
C MET A 140 8.04 35.23 -7.14
N VAL A 141 8.78 36.02 -7.93
CA VAL A 141 8.25 37.11 -8.76
C VAL A 141 8.26 36.76 -10.25
N THR A 142 9.14 35.87 -10.71
CA THR A 142 9.29 35.55 -12.14
C THR A 142 8.53 34.31 -12.60
N TRP A 143 8.19 33.37 -11.70
CA TRP A 143 7.52 32.10 -12.03
C TRP A 143 6.23 32.25 -12.86
N SER A 144 5.43 33.29 -12.59
CA SER A 144 4.15 33.52 -13.30
C SER A 144 4.34 33.89 -14.76
N LYS A 145 5.54 34.33 -15.18
CA LYS A 145 5.88 34.56 -16.60
C LYS A 145 6.02 33.24 -17.34
N TYR A 146 6.81 32.31 -16.79
CA TYR A 146 6.95 30.94 -17.30
C TYR A 146 5.58 30.25 -17.40
N LEU A 147 4.69 30.48 -16.42
CA LEU A 147 3.32 29.99 -16.51
C LEU A 147 2.47 30.67 -17.60
N CYS A 148 2.62 31.97 -17.85
CA CYS A 148 1.94 32.61 -19.00
C CYS A 148 2.47 32.05 -20.33
N ASP A 149 3.78 31.93 -20.45
CA ASP A 149 4.44 31.44 -21.66
C ASP A 149 4.09 29.96 -21.94
N PHE A 150 3.91 29.16 -20.88
CA PHE A 150 3.35 27.79 -20.95
C PHE A 150 1.89 27.77 -21.40
N LEU A 151 1.04 28.67 -20.89
CA LEU A 151 -0.36 28.80 -21.31
C LEU A 151 -0.50 29.30 -22.76
N GLU A 152 0.43 30.15 -23.21
CA GLU A 152 0.58 30.54 -24.61
C GLU A 152 0.94 29.31 -25.48
N MET A 153 1.89 28.48 -25.03
CA MET A 153 2.33 27.24 -25.70
C MET A 153 1.22 26.16 -25.81
N ILE A 154 0.67 25.67 -24.68
CA ILE A 154 -0.34 24.59 -24.70
C ILE A 154 -1.65 25.02 -25.36
N ASN A 155 -1.89 26.33 -25.45
CA ASN A 155 -2.98 26.95 -26.22
C ASN A 155 -4.41 26.47 -25.84
N ILE A 156 -4.59 25.87 -24.65
CA ILE A 156 -5.89 25.36 -24.17
C ILE A 156 -6.86 26.54 -23.93
N PRO A 157 -7.99 26.64 -24.65
CA PRO A 157 -8.88 27.81 -24.59
C PRO A 157 -9.45 28.11 -23.21
N GLN A 158 -9.72 27.07 -22.41
CA GLN A 158 -10.23 27.16 -21.05
C GLN A 158 -9.21 27.87 -20.15
N LEU A 159 -7.96 27.40 -20.15
CA LEU A 159 -6.89 27.90 -19.30
C LEU A 159 -6.38 29.29 -19.71
N ARG A 160 -6.43 29.60 -21.01
CA ARG A 160 -6.11 30.92 -21.57
C ARG A 160 -6.95 32.07 -20.99
N ASN A 161 -8.16 31.81 -20.49
CA ASN A 161 -8.97 32.84 -19.83
C ASN A 161 -8.32 33.38 -18.53
N TYR A 162 -7.48 32.58 -17.87
CA TYR A 162 -6.82 32.96 -16.62
C TYR A 162 -5.46 33.64 -16.83
N GLU A 163 -4.89 33.57 -18.03
CA GLU A 163 -3.60 34.16 -18.42
C GLU A 163 -3.46 35.63 -17.97
N ALA A 164 -4.49 36.46 -18.21
CA ALA A 164 -4.50 37.86 -17.81
C ALA A 164 -4.54 38.09 -16.28
N THR A 165 -5.10 37.15 -15.52
CA THR A 165 -5.14 37.16 -14.04
C THR A 165 -3.81 36.69 -13.46
N ILE A 166 -3.22 35.66 -14.06
CA ILE A 166 -1.92 35.09 -13.69
C ILE A 166 -0.78 36.09 -13.99
N ARG A 167 -0.79 36.74 -15.15
CA ARG A 167 0.19 37.76 -15.55
C ARG A 167 0.18 39.00 -14.63
N ARG A 168 -0.95 39.27 -13.95
CA ARG A 168 -1.10 40.31 -12.91
C ARG A 168 -0.66 39.85 -11.50
N GLY A 169 -0.25 38.58 -11.35
CA GLY A 169 0.16 38.01 -10.06
C GLY A 169 -0.99 37.48 -9.19
N HIS A 170 -2.23 37.52 -9.67
CA HIS A 170 -3.42 37.11 -8.91
C HIS A 170 -3.74 35.61 -9.04
N TYR A 171 -2.72 34.75 -9.09
CA TYR A 171 -2.90 33.29 -9.27
C TYR A 171 -3.81 32.66 -8.20
N GLY A 172 -3.79 33.18 -6.96
CA GLY A 172 -4.70 32.72 -5.90
C GLY A 172 -6.19 32.91 -6.25
N LEU A 173 -6.54 33.88 -7.10
CA LEU A 173 -7.92 34.10 -7.56
C LEU A 173 -8.37 33.17 -8.71
N VAL A 174 -7.45 32.36 -9.26
CA VAL A 174 -7.81 31.25 -10.17
C VAL A 174 -8.54 30.18 -9.35
N ASP A 175 -9.57 29.55 -9.91
CA ASP A 175 -10.33 28.51 -9.22
C ASP A 175 -9.52 27.22 -9.06
N ALA A 176 -9.97 26.35 -8.13
CA ALA A 176 -9.27 25.11 -7.79
C ALA A 176 -9.15 24.14 -8.97
N ASN A 177 -10.13 24.12 -9.89
CA ASN A 177 -10.12 23.24 -11.06
C ASN A 177 -9.06 23.70 -12.06
N ALA A 178 -9.10 24.97 -12.49
CA ALA A 178 -8.11 25.52 -13.42
C ALA A 178 -6.67 25.51 -12.85
N LYS A 179 -6.50 25.70 -11.52
CA LYS A 179 -5.21 25.51 -10.84
C LYS A 179 -4.68 24.07 -10.96
N LEU A 180 -5.57 23.08 -10.88
CA LEU A 180 -5.21 21.66 -10.97
C LEU A 180 -5.01 21.22 -12.42
N GLU A 181 -5.86 21.62 -13.37
CA GLU A 181 -5.66 21.38 -14.81
C GLU A 181 -4.28 21.90 -15.27
N ILE A 182 -3.90 23.12 -14.87
CA ILE A 182 -2.56 23.69 -15.13
C ILE A 182 -1.43 22.78 -14.59
N LEU A 183 -1.58 22.27 -13.36
CA LEU A 183 -0.58 21.42 -12.74
C LEU A 183 -0.55 20.01 -13.35
N CYS A 184 -1.69 19.46 -13.77
CA CYS A 184 -1.77 18.21 -14.51
C CYS A 184 -1.01 18.30 -15.82
N GLU A 185 -1.23 19.34 -16.63
CA GLU A 185 -0.50 19.51 -17.90
C GLU A 185 0.99 19.77 -17.68
N LEU A 186 1.38 20.49 -16.63
CA LEU A 186 2.80 20.62 -16.27
C LEU A 186 3.42 19.26 -15.86
N VAL A 187 2.67 18.39 -15.18
CA VAL A 187 3.14 17.03 -14.84
C VAL A 187 3.21 16.13 -16.07
N ASN A 188 2.23 16.19 -16.96
CA ASN A 188 2.23 15.48 -18.25
C ASN A 188 3.47 15.86 -19.08
N GLN A 189 3.69 17.15 -19.28
CA GLN A 189 4.84 17.67 -20.03
C GLN A 189 6.17 17.31 -19.37
N VAL A 190 6.27 17.32 -18.03
CA VAL A 190 7.47 16.84 -17.32
C VAL A 190 7.71 15.34 -17.57
N LEU A 191 6.67 14.50 -17.58
CA LEU A 191 6.77 13.07 -17.93
C LEU A 191 7.16 12.83 -19.40
N GLU A 192 6.91 13.81 -20.28
CA GLU A 192 7.26 13.77 -21.70
C GLU A 192 8.68 14.30 -22.02
N THR A 193 9.40 14.86 -21.04
CA THR A 193 10.82 15.24 -21.20
C THR A 193 11.75 14.03 -21.34
N ALA A 194 12.84 14.18 -22.08
CA ALA A 194 13.84 13.11 -22.25
C ALA A 194 14.60 12.84 -20.95
N ILE A 195 15.05 13.91 -20.28
CA ILE A 195 15.77 13.87 -19.01
C ILE A 195 14.94 13.23 -17.89
N PHE A 196 13.62 13.47 -17.82
CA PHE A 196 12.81 12.83 -16.79
C PHE A 196 12.54 11.35 -17.10
N ARG A 197 12.39 10.96 -18.38
CA ARG A 197 12.30 9.54 -18.77
C ARG A 197 13.57 8.76 -18.40
N GLU A 198 14.76 9.28 -18.71
CA GLU A 198 16.03 8.63 -18.32
C GLU A 198 16.14 8.49 -16.79
N LYS A 199 15.80 9.55 -16.04
CA LYS A 199 15.71 9.51 -14.57
C LYS A 199 14.68 8.48 -14.08
N LEU A 200 13.60 8.25 -14.82
CA LEU A 200 12.56 7.26 -14.52
C LEU A 200 13.08 5.84 -14.72
N ASP A 201 13.75 5.58 -15.85
CA ASP A 201 14.30 4.26 -16.19
C ASP A 201 15.38 3.82 -15.18
N VAL A 202 16.26 4.71 -14.76
CA VAL A 202 17.24 4.45 -13.68
C VAL A 202 16.55 4.11 -12.34
N LEU A 203 15.41 4.74 -12.03
CA LEU A 203 14.63 4.40 -10.83
C LEU A 203 13.90 3.05 -10.99
N ILE A 204 13.43 2.72 -12.20
CA ILE A 204 12.83 1.43 -12.55
C ILE A 204 13.87 0.31 -12.38
N GLU A 205 15.08 0.49 -12.90
CA GLU A 205 16.18 -0.48 -12.81
C GLU A 205 16.58 -0.74 -11.35
N GLN A 206 16.90 0.31 -10.58
CA GLN A 206 17.19 0.17 -9.14
C GLN A 206 16.08 -0.55 -8.37
N ARG A 207 14.82 -0.34 -8.75
CA ARG A 207 13.66 -1.03 -8.15
C ARG A 207 13.60 -2.51 -8.56
N GLN A 208 13.98 -2.86 -9.79
CA GLN A 208 14.10 -4.24 -10.23
C GLN A 208 15.25 -4.97 -9.52
N GLU A 209 16.40 -4.33 -9.34
CA GLU A 209 17.55 -4.85 -8.58
C GLU A 209 17.19 -5.15 -7.12
N LEU A 210 16.60 -4.18 -6.41
CA LEU A 210 16.14 -4.36 -5.03
C LEU A 210 15.08 -5.47 -4.93
N GLY A 211 14.24 -5.61 -5.96
CA GLY A 211 13.28 -6.71 -6.10
C GLY A 211 13.94 -8.07 -6.37
N ALA A 212 15.05 -8.11 -7.10
CA ALA A 212 15.87 -9.31 -7.30
C ALA A 212 16.58 -9.74 -6.01
N ALA A 213 17.29 -8.82 -5.33
CA ALA A 213 17.94 -9.08 -4.06
C ALA A 213 16.97 -9.64 -3.00
N LYS A 214 15.77 -9.05 -2.89
CA LYS A 214 14.70 -9.54 -1.98
C LYS A 214 14.16 -10.93 -2.34
N ARG A 215 14.25 -11.36 -3.61
CA ARG A 215 13.94 -12.74 -4.04
C ARG A 215 15.10 -13.69 -3.74
N GLU A 216 16.34 -13.26 -3.95
CA GLU A 216 17.54 -14.06 -3.68
C GLU A 216 17.71 -14.35 -2.18
N GLU A 217 17.58 -13.34 -1.31
CA GLU A 217 17.61 -13.50 0.15
C GLU A 217 16.52 -14.50 0.61
N ALA A 218 15.31 -14.42 0.04
CA ALA A 218 14.22 -15.34 0.33
C ALA A 218 14.48 -16.79 -0.15
N LEU A 219 15.18 -16.97 -1.29
CA LEU A 219 15.63 -18.27 -1.77
C LEU A 219 16.76 -18.84 -0.90
N GLU A 220 17.67 -18.00 -0.40
CA GLU A 220 18.78 -18.41 0.46
C GLU A 220 18.29 -18.79 1.87
N ASP A 221 17.42 -18.00 2.49
CA ASP A 221 16.69 -18.38 3.71
C ASP A 221 15.85 -19.65 3.49
N GLY A 222 15.30 -19.83 2.27
CA GLY A 222 14.66 -21.06 1.84
C GLY A 222 15.59 -22.29 1.85
N LYS A 223 16.79 -22.17 1.28
CA LYS A 223 17.83 -23.22 1.29
C LYS A 223 18.28 -23.55 2.71
N LYS A 224 18.62 -22.54 3.52
CA LYS A 224 19.02 -22.67 4.94
C LYS A 224 17.94 -23.39 5.77
N ARG A 225 16.65 -23.11 5.51
CA ARG A 225 15.52 -23.79 6.17
C ARG A 225 15.31 -25.24 5.72
N ARG A 226 15.74 -25.63 4.51
CA ARG A 226 15.73 -27.03 4.04
C ARG A 226 16.87 -27.83 4.70
N GLN A 227 18.10 -27.33 4.57
CA GLN A 227 19.29 -27.90 5.22
C GLN A 227 19.09 -28.12 6.73
N LYS A 228 18.54 -27.14 7.45
CA LYS A 228 18.24 -27.30 8.88
C LYS A 228 17.19 -28.38 9.17
N LYS A 229 16.21 -28.62 8.29
CA LYS A 229 15.26 -29.75 8.43
C LYS A 229 15.92 -31.09 8.15
N GLU A 230 16.81 -31.16 7.16
CA GLU A 230 17.56 -32.37 6.81
C GLU A 230 18.50 -32.78 7.94
N MET A 231 19.27 -31.84 8.52
CA MET A 231 20.13 -32.09 9.69
C MET A 231 19.34 -32.57 10.92
N LEU A 232 18.13 -32.04 11.15
CA LEU A 232 17.28 -32.47 12.27
C LEU A 232 16.69 -33.88 12.07
N LYS A 233 16.47 -34.31 10.81
CA LYS A 233 16.10 -35.71 10.52
C LYS A 233 17.26 -36.67 10.75
N ALA A 234 18.42 -36.38 10.16
CA ALA A 234 19.61 -37.24 10.26
C ALA A 234 20.03 -37.47 11.73
N GLY A 235 19.92 -36.46 12.59
CA GLY A 235 20.19 -36.59 14.04
C GLY A 235 19.15 -37.39 14.83
N SER A 236 18.04 -37.82 14.23
CA SER A 236 17.00 -38.65 14.86
C SER A 236 17.13 -40.14 14.49
N GLU A 237 17.78 -40.45 13.36
CA GLU A 237 17.89 -41.81 12.82
C GLU A 237 19.05 -42.61 13.45
N SER A 238 19.99 -41.94 14.12
CA SER A 238 21.20 -42.55 14.69
C SER A 238 21.03 -43.19 16.08
N ASN A 239 19.82 -43.30 16.62
CA ASN A 239 19.58 -43.77 18.00
C ASN A 239 18.56 -44.93 18.09
N GLY A 240 18.44 -45.72 17.03
CA GLY A 240 17.70 -46.98 17.03
C GLY A 240 18.51 -48.11 17.66
N HIS A 241 18.15 -48.55 18.87
CA HIS A 241 18.79 -49.67 19.54
C HIS A 241 18.38 -51.01 18.88
N LYS A 242 19.34 -51.84 18.49
CA LYS A 242 19.08 -53.18 17.94
C LYS A 242 18.64 -54.15 19.03
N ILE A 243 17.66 -54.99 18.67
CA ILE A 243 17.52 -56.35 19.22
C ILE A 243 17.36 -57.26 18.00
N ASP A 244 18.38 -58.08 17.73
CA ASP A 244 18.38 -59.02 16.61
C ASP A 244 17.73 -60.35 17.02
N ASN A 245 17.12 -61.07 16.07
CA ASN A 245 16.94 -62.53 16.18
C ASN A 245 16.79 -63.19 14.79
N ALA A 246 17.47 -64.32 14.65
CA ALA A 246 17.60 -65.22 13.50
C ALA A 246 16.40 -66.21 13.38
N ASP A 247 16.16 -66.98 12.31
CA ASP A 247 16.79 -67.14 10.98
C ASP A 247 15.86 -67.95 10.02
N ILE A 248 16.36 -68.19 8.79
CA ILE A 248 16.08 -69.33 7.86
C ILE A 248 15.22 -69.00 6.59
N PRO A 249 15.67 -69.36 5.36
CA PRO A 249 15.12 -68.81 4.10
C PRO A 249 14.44 -69.84 3.15
N SER A 250 13.92 -69.36 2.02
CA SER A 250 13.68 -70.13 0.78
C SER A 250 13.69 -69.19 -0.44
N ASN A 251 14.11 -69.68 -1.61
CA ASN A 251 14.12 -68.92 -2.86
C ASN A 251 12.76 -69.00 -3.57
N ASP A 252 12.37 -67.96 -4.33
CA ASP A 252 12.56 -67.98 -5.80
C ASP A 252 12.26 -66.61 -6.44
N ASP A 253 12.73 -66.45 -7.67
CA ASP A 253 12.84 -65.18 -8.38
C ASP A 253 11.62 -64.94 -9.30
N HIS A 254 11.04 -63.72 -9.30
CA HIS A 254 11.06 -62.83 -10.47
C HIS A 254 10.13 -61.59 -10.39
N ASN A 255 10.77 -60.43 -10.57
CA ASN A 255 10.32 -59.25 -11.33
C ASN A 255 8.88 -58.66 -11.18
N MET A 256 8.86 -57.39 -10.74
CA MET A 256 8.28 -56.22 -11.46
C MET A 256 6.82 -56.31 -11.97
N LEU A 257 5.88 -55.41 -11.60
CA LEU A 257 6.00 -54.02 -11.11
C LEU A 257 4.79 -53.64 -10.22
N ASN A 258 4.92 -52.57 -9.43
CA ASN A 258 3.94 -52.15 -8.42
C ASN A 258 3.01 -51.02 -8.93
N GLY A 259 1.74 -51.02 -8.52
CA GLY A 259 0.74 -50.02 -8.93
C GLY A 259 -0.65 -50.26 -8.32
N ASN A 260 -0.77 -50.28 -6.99
CA ASN A 260 -2.02 -50.68 -6.32
C ASN A 260 -3.09 -49.56 -6.25
N LEU A 261 -4.35 -50.00 -6.25
CA LEU A 261 -5.54 -49.31 -5.74
C LEU A 261 -5.36 -48.96 -4.24
N GLY A 262 -6.19 -48.15 -3.58
CA GLY A 262 -7.46 -47.54 -3.98
C GLY A 262 -8.48 -47.64 -2.83
N ASN A 263 -9.52 -46.80 -2.90
CA ASN A 263 -10.75 -46.72 -2.07
C ASN A 263 -11.17 -47.96 -1.22
N LYS A 264 -11.92 -47.88 -0.09
CA LYS A 264 -12.50 -46.84 0.82
C LYS A 264 -13.49 -47.59 1.77
N ILE A 265 -14.16 -46.89 2.71
CA ILE A 265 -15.47 -47.24 3.35
C ILE A 265 -15.49 -48.01 4.71
N ASN A 266 -15.77 -47.24 5.77
CA ASN A 266 -16.73 -47.38 6.90
C ASN A 266 -16.71 -48.53 7.95
N GLY A 267 -17.13 -48.12 9.16
CA GLY A 267 -17.74 -48.91 10.24
C GLY A 267 -16.90 -49.00 11.54
N GLU A 268 -17.44 -48.91 12.76
CA GLU A 268 -18.63 -48.22 13.31
C GLU A 268 -18.53 -48.22 14.87
N ILE A 269 -19.32 -47.38 15.55
CA ILE A 269 -19.81 -47.52 16.96
C ILE A 269 -18.80 -47.47 18.15
N GLU A 270 -19.04 -46.43 18.98
CA GLU A 270 -18.93 -46.29 20.46
C GLU A 270 -18.02 -47.17 21.36
N SER A 271 -17.37 -46.49 22.31
CA SER A 271 -17.76 -46.61 23.73
C SER A 271 -17.26 -45.43 24.60
N ARG A 272 -17.94 -45.17 25.72
CA ARG A 272 -17.57 -44.15 26.72
C ARG A 272 -16.83 -44.79 27.89
N GLN A 273 -15.96 -44.04 28.58
CA GLN A 273 -16.16 -43.81 30.01
C GLN A 273 -15.42 -42.59 30.54
N GLU A 274 -15.91 -42.09 31.69
CA GLU A 274 -15.46 -40.88 32.36
C GLU A 274 -14.52 -41.22 33.52
N ASN A 275 -13.66 -40.27 33.91
CA ASN A 275 -13.56 -39.93 35.33
C ASN A 275 -13.01 -38.52 35.55
N SER A 276 -13.16 -37.98 36.77
CA SER A 276 -13.18 -36.53 37.00
C SER A 276 -12.55 -36.09 38.34
N HIS A 277 -12.65 -34.78 38.63
CA HIS A 277 -12.15 -34.06 39.82
C HIS A 277 -10.63 -33.74 39.83
N GLY A 278 -10.13 -32.60 40.35
CA GLY A 278 -10.86 -31.38 40.75
C GLY A 278 -10.03 -30.30 41.51
N ARG A 279 -10.23 -29.03 41.11
CA ARG A 279 -10.30 -27.81 41.98
C ARG A 279 -9.05 -27.20 42.70
N SER A 280 -8.34 -26.34 41.97
CA SER A 280 -7.97 -24.92 42.30
C SER A 280 -7.62 -24.45 43.74
N ARG A 281 -6.38 -23.92 43.91
CA ARG A 281 -6.00 -22.65 44.61
C ARG A 281 -4.51 -22.33 44.28
N ILE A 282 -3.99 -21.17 43.85
CA ILE A 282 -4.23 -19.70 44.01
C ILE A 282 -3.25 -19.01 45.02
N LYS A 283 -2.25 -18.28 44.47
CA LYS A 283 -1.43 -17.11 44.96
C LYS A 283 0.00 -17.28 45.55
N HIS A 284 0.93 -16.48 44.98
CA HIS A 284 2.02 -15.58 45.49
C HIS A 284 2.74 -15.90 46.85
N SER A 285 3.99 -15.49 47.21
CA SER A 285 5.02 -14.50 46.75
C SER A 285 6.32 -14.68 47.63
N SER A 286 7.49 -14.02 47.54
CA SER A 286 8.35 -13.38 46.50
C SER A 286 9.65 -12.78 47.12
N HIS A 287 10.79 -12.71 46.39
CA HIS A 287 12.11 -12.05 46.73
C HIS A 287 12.97 -12.72 47.85
N ALA A 288 14.25 -13.09 47.64
CA ALA A 288 15.54 -12.33 47.51
C ALA A 288 16.21 -11.99 48.88
N SER A 289 17.54 -11.93 49.11
CA SER A 289 18.71 -11.65 48.23
C SER A 289 20.08 -12.08 48.85
N LYS A 290 21.17 -12.16 48.03
CA LYS A 290 22.63 -12.01 48.38
C LYS A 290 23.27 -13.15 49.26
N LYS A 291 24.59 -13.46 49.26
CA LYS A 291 25.82 -13.03 48.51
C LYS A 291 27.01 -14.02 48.74
N THR A 292 27.83 -14.35 47.71
CA THR A 292 29.30 -14.70 47.71
C THR A 292 29.88 -15.80 48.67
N HIS A 293 30.96 -16.56 48.41
CA HIS A 293 32.05 -16.53 47.40
C HIS A 293 32.79 -17.91 47.26
N LYS A 294 33.44 -18.14 46.09
CA LYS A 294 34.63 -19.01 45.80
C LYS A 294 34.57 -20.56 45.85
N ASN A 295 34.58 -21.13 44.63
CA ASN A 295 35.42 -22.21 44.05
C ASN A 295 35.94 -23.39 44.92
N LEU A 296 35.69 -24.63 44.45
CA LEU A 296 36.71 -25.45 43.75
C LEU A 296 36.06 -26.62 42.97
N ASP A 297 36.82 -27.19 42.04
CA ASP A 297 36.39 -27.86 40.81
C ASP A 297 35.76 -29.27 40.94
N SER A 298 34.87 -29.60 40.00
CA SER A 298 34.92 -30.85 39.21
C SER A 298 33.99 -30.75 37.99
N GLU A 299 34.36 -31.40 36.88
CA GLU A 299 33.66 -31.30 35.60
C GLU A 299 32.59 -32.38 35.42
N LEU A 300 31.46 -31.99 34.81
CA LEU A 300 30.75 -32.71 33.73
C LEU A 300 29.51 -31.87 33.36
N LYS A 301 29.57 -31.12 32.25
CA LYS A 301 28.46 -30.25 31.80
C LYS A 301 28.11 -30.47 30.33
N GLU A 302 26.89 -30.96 30.13
CA GLU A 302 26.13 -30.92 28.87
C GLU A 302 26.15 -29.50 28.23
N PRO A 303 26.61 -29.34 26.98
CA PRO A 303 26.70 -28.04 26.32
C PRO A 303 25.36 -27.57 25.68
N ALA A 304 24.49 -27.04 26.53
CA ALA A 304 23.56 -25.93 26.27
C ALA A 304 22.66 -25.98 24.99
N GLU A 305 21.39 -26.34 25.17
CA GLU A 305 20.34 -26.03 24.18
C GLU A 305 20.08 -24.51 24.04
N ASN A 306 20.14 -23.76 25.14
CA ASN A 306 19.79 -22.33 25.19
C ASN A 306 20.56 -21.44 24.18
N GLY A 307 21.80 -21.80 23.83
CA GLY A 307 22.59 -21.03 22.85
C GLY A 307 22.01 -21.07 21.44
N LYS A 308 21.39 -22.20 21.06
CA LYS A 308 20.78 -22.41 19.73
C LYS A 308 19.51 -21.57 19.55
N GLU A 309 18.77 -21.29 20.62
CA GLU A 309 17.52 -20.53 20.54
C GLU A 309 17.75 -19.01 20.46
N LEU A 310 18.74 -18.48 21.20
CA LEU A 310 19.14 -17.06 21.14
C LEU A 310 19.64 -16.69 19.74
N SER A 311 20.63 -17.43 19.21
CA SER A 311 21.14 -17.26 17.84
C SER A 311 20.02 -17.25 16.79
N HIS A 312 19.03 -18.12 16.93
CA HIS A 312 17.90 -18.22 16.01
C HIS A 312 16.89 -17.06 16.13
N LYS A 313 16.82 -16.39 17.28
CA LYS A 313 16.06 -15.14 17.47
C LYS A 313 16.82 -13.95 16.85
N GLU A 314 18.14 -13.89 17.04
CA GLU A 314 19.04 -12.90 16.41
C GLU A 314 18.94 -12.92 14.88
N LEU A 315 19.10 -14.10 14.26
CA LEU A 315 19.05 -14.27 12.80
C LEU A 315 17.69 -13.90 12.21
N LYS A 316 16.58 -14.29 12.85
CA LYS A 316 15.23 -13.88 12.45
C LYS A 316 15.03 -12.37 12.54
N LYS A 317 15.60 -11.72 13.55
CA LYS A 317 15.53 -10.27 13.74
C LYS A 317 16.31 -9.54 12.63
N GLN A 318 17.49 -10.03 12.26
CA GLN A 318 18.27 -9.48 11.14
C GLN A 318 17.57 -9.68 9.78
N SER A 319 17.08 -10.88 9.47
CA SER A 319 16.30 -11.15 8.23
C SER A 319 15.05 -10.26 8.15
N LYS A 320 14.33 -10.06 9.26
CA LYS A 320 13.21 -9.09 9.33
C LYS A 320 13.66 -7.65 9.06
N GLN A 321 14.76 -7.20 9.66
CA GLN A 321 15.30 -5.84 9.48
C GLN A 321 15.82 -5.59 8.05
N ARG A 322 16.47 -6.57 7.41
CA ARG A 322 16.90 -6.51 6.00
C ARG A 322 15.69 -6.46 5.07
N ARG A 323 14.68 -7.30 5.30
CA ARG A 323 13.44 -7.27 4.53
C ARG A 323 12.72 -5.93 4.64
N GLU A 324 12.65 -5.35 5.84
CA GLU A 324 12.09 -4.01 6.11
C GLU A 324 12.92 -2.88 5.46
N TYR A 325 14.24 -3.05 5.35
CA TYR A 325 15.10 -2.14 4.59
C TYR A 325 14.82 -2.21 3.08
N PHE A 326 14.81 -3.40 2.48
CA PHE A 326 14.46 -3.56 1.06
C PHE A 326 13.04 -3.08 0.74
N GLU A 327 12.08 -3.32 1.64
CA GLU A 327 10.72 -2.75 1.56
C GLU A 327 10.78 -1.21 1.50
N ARG A 328 11.45 -0.58 2.47
CA ARG A 328 11.62 0.87 2.55
C ARG A 328 12.36 1.49 1.36
N GLU A 329 13.35 0.79 0.80
CA GLU A 329 14.11 1.29 -0.36
C GLU A 329 13.33 1.15 -1.69
N ILE A 330 12.52 0.10 -1.84
CA ILE A 330 11.56 -0.02 -2.95
C ILE A 330 10.44 1.02 -2.81
N GLU A 331 9.99 1.30 -1.59
CA GLU A 331 8.95 2.29 -1.27
C GLU A 331 9.40 3.75 -1.46
N LYS A 332 10.71 4.03 -1.42
CA LYS A 332 11.29 5.33 -1.82
C LYS A 332 11.30 5.56 -3.34
N ARG A 333 11.06 4.52 -4.13
CA ARG A 333 11.18 4.49 -5.61
C ARG A 333 9.84 4.10 -6.24
N ILE A 334 8.76 4.73 -5.81
CA ILE A 334 7.41 4.47 -6.35
C ILE A 334 7.24 5.30 -7.62
N ILE A 335 7.14 4.60 -8.75
CA ILE A 335 7.16 5.16 -10.11
C ILE A 335 5.77 5.12 -10.76
N SER A 336 4.97 4.13 -10.37
CA SER A 336 3.53 4.07 -10.64
C SER A 336 2.89 3.28 -9.50
N ARG A 337 1.78 3.79 -8.94
CA ARG A 337 0.94 3.03 -8.00
C ARG A 337 -0.10 2.26 -8.80
N SER A 338 -0.12 0.95 -8.67
CA SER A 338 -1.31 0.17 -9.00
C SER A 338 -2.33 0.28 -7.85
N PRO A 339 -3.64 0.28 -8.12
CA PRO A 339 -4.63 0.17 -7.05
C PRO A 339 -4.48 -1.16 -6.30
N LEU A 340 -4.83 -1.16 -5.01
CA LEU A 340 -4.87 -2.35 -4.14
C LEU A 340 -5.81 -3.43 -4.68
N GLY A 341 -6.84 -3.05 -5.42
CA GLY A 341 -7.79 -3.97 -6.02
C GLY A 341 -9.09 -3.28 -6.43
N LYS A 342 -10.11 -4.10 -6.65
CA LYS A 342 -11.49 -3.66 -6.89
C LYS A 342 -12.44 -4.42 -5.98
N ASP A 343 -13.62 -3.84 -5.70
CA ASP A 343 -14.74 -4.56 -5.09
C ASP A 343 -15.67 -5.18 -6.15
N ARG A 344 -16.83 -5.70 -5.71
CA ARG A 344 -17.87 -6.23 -6.61
C ARG A 344 -18.42 -5.19 -7.60
N ASP A 345 -18.39 -3.91 -7.22
CA ASP A 345 -18.95 -2.76 -7.94
C ASP A 345 -17.92 -2.08 -8.85
N TYR A 346 -16.73 -2.68 -9.00
CA TYR A 346 -15.56 -2.20 -9.75
C TYR A 346 -14.92 -0.89 -9.22
N ASN A 347 -15.27 -0.44 -8.01
CA ASN A 347 -14.61 0.69 -7.36
C ASN A 347 -13.14 0.36 -7.10
N ARG A 348 -12.23 1.30 -7.35
CA ARG A 348 -10.78 1.10 -7.22
C ARG A 348 -10.30 1.61 -5.87
N TYR A 349 -9.53 0.77 -5.18
CA TYR A 349 -8.98 1.08 -3.87
C TYR A 349 -7.51 1.49 -4.01
N TRP A 350 -7.14 2.64 -3.47
CA TRP A 350 -5.82 3.24 -3.58
C TRP A 350 -5.20 3.46 -2.19
N TRP A 351 -3.88 3.40 -2.07
CA TRP A 351 -3.18 3.69 -0.82
C TRP A 351 -1.90 4.48 -1.03
N PHE A 352 -1.90 5.70 -0.51
CA PHE A 352 -0.78 6.63 -0.61
C PHE A 352 -0.01 6.63 0.70
N ARG A 353 1.12 5.90 0.74
CA ARG A 353 1.89 5.63 1.97
C ARG A 353 2.41 6.89 2.71
N ARG A 354 2.43 8.06 2.07
CA ARG A 354 2.79 9.34 2.72
C ARG A 354 1.64 10.00 3.49
N ASP A 355 0.41 9.64 3.17
CA ASP A 355 -0.80 10.15 3.80
C ASP A 355 -1.43 9.10 4.74
N GLY A 356 -1.35 7.83 4.36
CA GLY A 356 -1.80 6.68 5.16
C GLY A 356 -3.24 6.25 4.89
N ARG A 357 -4.14 7.16 4.46
CA ARG A 357 -5.54 6.82 4.15
C ARG A 357 -5.66 5.86 2.97
N ILE A 358 -6.73 5.08 2.98
CA ILE A 358 -7.17 4.30 1.82
C ILE A 358 -8.21 5.13 1.10
N PHE A 359 -7.98 5.41 -0.19
CA PHE A 359 -8.92 6.14 -1.02
C PHE A 359 -9.73 5.15 -1.86
N VAL A 360 -10.98 5.51 -2.13
CA VAL A 360 -11.91 4.75 -2.99
C VAL A 360 -12.30 5.65 -4.14
N GLU A 361 -12.08 5.17 -5.36
CA GLU A 361 -12.48 5.79 -6.60
C GLU A 361 -13.64 4.99 -7.21
N SER A 362 -14.72 5.66 -7.59
CA SER A 362 -15.85 5.04 -8.29
C SER A 362 -15.40 4.33 -9.57
N CYS A 363 -16.14 3.30 -10.00
CA CYS A 363 -15.89 2.64 -11.28
C CYS A 363 -15.88 3.64 -12.46
N GLU A 364 -16.67 4.72 -12.39
CA GLU A 364 -16.72 5.82 -13.38
C GLU A 364 -15.71 6.96 -13.16
N SER A 365 -14.83 6.89 -12.14
CA SER A 365 -13.88 7.95 -11.72
C SER A 365 -14.49 9.28 -11.25
N LYS A 366 -15.81 9.47 -11.35
CA LYS A 366 -16.52 10.72 -10.99
C LYS A 366 -16.64 11.00 -9.48
N GLU A 367 -16.53 9.96 -8.66
CA GLU A 367 -16.64 10.08 -7.21
C GLU A 367 -15.40 9.50 -6.54
N TRP A 368 -14.94 10.19 -5.50
CA TRP A 368 -13.87 9.79 -4.62
C TRP A 368 -14.34 9.80 -3.16
N GLY A 369 -13.69 9.01 -2.34
CA GLY A 369 -13.80 9.06 -0.88
C GLY A 369 -12.61 8.38 -0.23
N TYR A 370 -12.57 8.33 1.10
CA TYR A 370 -11.49 7.68 1.84
C TYR A 370 -11.90 7.07 3.18
N TYR A 371 -11.05 6.20 3.73
CA TYR A 371 -11.08 5.70 5.10
C TYR A 371 -9.83 6.19 5.85
N SER A 372 -9.99 6.58 7.11
CA SER A 372 -8.97 7.30 7.90
C SER A 372 -8.71 6.75 9.30
N SER A 373 -9.59 5.87 9.78
CA SER A 373 -9.47 5.14 11.04
C SER A 373 -9.04 3.68 10.79
N LYS A 374 -8.58 3.01 11.84
CA LYS A 374 -8.31 1.56 11.78
C LYS A 374 -9.63 0.78 11.74
N GLU A 375 -10.65 1.33 12.37
CA GLU A 375 -11.96 0.74 12.58
C GLU A 375 -12.73 0.63 11.25
N GLU A 376 -12.65 1.66 10.38
CA GLU A 376 -13.13 1.60 9.00
C GLU A 376 -12.36 0.57 8.16
N LEU A 377 -11.03 0.44 8.34
CA LEU A 377 -10.23 -0.57 7.63
C LEU A 377 -10.63 -2.00 8.06
N ASP A 378 -10.79 -2.25 9.35
CA ASP A 378 -11.23 -3.54 9.87
C ASP A 378 -12.65 -3.89 9.37
N ALA A 379 -13.58 -2.94 9.39
CA ALA A 379 -14.94 -3.11 8.87
C ALA A 379 -14.97 -3.29 7.34
N LEU A 380 -14.12 -2.58 6.59
CA LEU A 380 -13.95 -2.80 5.15
C LEU A 380 -13.49 -4.24 4.89
N MET A 381 -12.44 -4.70 5.56
CA MET A 381 -11.90 -6.06 5.38
C MET A 381 -12.86 -7.16 5.85
N GLY A 382 -13.71 -6.88 6.83
CA GLY A 382 -14.82 -7.74 7.24
C GLY A 382 -15.98 -7.79 6.23
N SER A 383 -16.17 -6.75 5.41
CA SER A 383 -17.23 -6.69 4.38
C SER A 383 -16.88 -7.37 3.05
N LEU A 384 -15.61 -7.73 2.83
CA LEU A 384 -15.11 -8.32 1.58
C LEU A 384 -15.33 -9.84 1.52
N ASN A 385 -16.06 -10.29 0.51
CA ASN A 385 -16.41 -11.70 0.33
C ASN A 385 -15.34 -12.48 -0.45
N CYS A 386 -14.66 -13.40 0.23
CA CYS A 386 -13.59 -14.22 -0.33
C CYS A 386 -14.04 -15.21 -1.43
N LYS A 387 -15.34 -15.39 -1.65
CA LYS A 387 -15.90 -16.15 -2.79
C LYS A 387 -15.79 -15.40 -4.12
N GLY A 388 -15.77 -14.07 -4.09
CA GLY A 388 -15.62 -13.23 -5.27
C GLY A 388 -14.16 -13.08 -5.68
N GLU A 389 -13.86 -13.06 -6.99
CA GLU A 389 -12.49 -12.91 -7.48
C GLU A 389 -11.88 -11.56 -7.12
N ARG A 390 -12.64 -10.46 -7.28
CA ARG A 390 -12.14 -9.09 -7.05
C ARG A 390 -11.99 -8.81 -5.56
N GLU A 391 -13.02 -9.09 -4.76
CA GLU A 391 -13.01 -8.84 -3.32
C GLU A 391 -11.99 -9.71 -2.58
N ARG A 392 -11.78 -10.97 -3.00
CA ARG A 392 -10.68 -11.80 -2.49
C ARG A 392 -9.30 -11.23 -2.84
N ALA A 393 -9.11 -10.73 -4.07
CA ALA A 393 -7.84 -10.14 -4.48
C ALA A 393 -7.54 -8.83 -3.71
N LEU A 394 -8.54 -7.97 -3.55
CA LEU A 394 -8.47 -6.75 -2.73
C LEU A 394 -8.16 -7.09 -1.27
N LYS A 395 -8.85 -8.07 -0.68
CA LYS A 395 -8.62 -8.51 0.71
C LYS A 395 -7.20 -9.03 0.91
N ASN A 396 -6.69 -9.88 0.02
CA ASN A 396 -5.30 -10.38 0.07
C ASN A 396 -4.26 -9.24 0.04
N HIS A 397 -4.51 -8.17 -0.72
CA HIS A 397 -3.62 -7.00 -0.76
C HIS A 397 -3.75 -6.10 0.47
N LEU A 398 -4.95 -5.95 1.03
CA LEU A 398 -5.18 -5.28 2.32
C LEU A 398 -4.48 -6.03 3.46
N GLU A 399 -4.68 -7.35 3.59
CA GLU A 399 -4.02 -8.21 4.59
C GLU A 399 -2.49 -8.11 4.52
N LYS A 400 -1.93 -8.18 3.31
CA LYS A 400 -0.48 -8.04 3.07
C LYS A 400 0.08 -6.69 3.56
N ASN A 401 -0.66 -5.60 3.36
CA ASN A 401 -0.21 -4.24 3.68
C ASN A 401 -0.70 -3.76 5.07
N TYR A 402 -1.62 -4.48 5.71
CA TYR A 402 -2.39 -4.09 6.90
C TYR A 402 -1.53 -3.50 8.02
N SER A 403 -0.42 -4.15 8.35
CA SER A 403 0.50 -3.68 9.41
C SER A 403 1.13 -2.32 9.10
N SER A 404 1.40 -2.02 7.82
CA SER A 404 1.94 -0.71 7.41
C SER A 404 0.84 0.35 7.30
N ILE A 405 -0.35 -0.02 6.80
CA ILE A 405 -1.51 0.88 6.75
C ILE A 405 -1.89 1.30 8.18
N CYS A 406 -2.12 0.35 9.08
CA CYS A 406 -2.43 0.62 10.49
C CYS A 406 -1.37 1.47 11.18
N SER A 407 -0.08 1.25 10.89
CA SER A 407 0.99 2.06 11.47
C SER A 407 0.95 3.52 11.01
N GLU A 408 0.64 3.77 9.74
CA GLU A 408 0.58 5.13 9.20
C GLU A 408 -0.72 5.86 9.61
N LEU A 409 -1.86 5.16 9.62
CA LEU A 409 -3.13 5.69 10.17
C LEU A 409 -2.98 6.07 11.64
N GLN A 410 -2.36 5.21 12.47
CA GLN A 410 -2.09 5.52 13.88
C GLN A 410 -1.08 6.66 14.05
N LYS A 411 -0.12 6.81 13.14
CA LYS A 411 0.83 7.94 13.14
C LYS A 411 0.08 9.24 12.81
N ARG A 412 -0.65 9.30 11.69
CA ARG A 412 -1.48 10.45 11.29
C ARG A 412 -2.49 10.85 12.37
N SER A 413 -3.15 9.88 13.00
CA SER A 413 -4.06 10.11 14.14
C SER A 413 -3.35 10.76 15.34
N LYS A 414 -2.13 10.31 15.69
CA LYS A 414 -1.32 10.93 16.76
C LYS A 414 -0.82 12.31 16.38
N ASP A 415 -0.36 12.51 15.15
CA ASP A 415 0.09 13.80 14.64
C ASP A 415 -1.06 14.83 14.68
N LEU A 416 -2.27 14.43 14.28
CA LEU A 416 -3.50 15.23 14.38
C LEU A 416 -3.89 15.54 15.84
N MET A 417 -3.91 14.54 16.73
CA MET A 417 -4.18 14.76 18.16
C MET A 417 -3.14 15.67 18.82
N GLN A 418 -1.87 15.55 18.44
CA GLN A 418 -0.80 16.42 18.95
C GLN A 418 -0.97 17.86 18.48
N ASN A 419 -1.40 18.08 17.23
CA ASN A 419 -1.71 19.41 16.72
C ASN A 419 -2.92 20.03 17.46
N ILE A 420 -4.02 19.29 17.61
CA ILE A 420 -5.20 19.74 18.37
C ILE A 420 -4.85 20.05 19.85
N ALA A 421 -4.01 19.23 20.48
CA ALA A 421 -3.54 19.48 21.85
C ALA A 421 -2.59 20.69 21.93
N ASN A 422 -1.76 20.92 20.91
CA ASN A 422 -0.94 22.13 20.79
C ASN A 422 -1.84 23.37 20.72
N ASP A 423 -2.88 23.35 19.87
CA ASP A 423 -3.84 24.44 19.71
C ASP A 423 -4.62 24.74 20.98
N GLU A 424 -5.18 23.70 21.63
CA GLU A 424 -5.91 23.86 22.88
C GLU A 424 -5.00 24.45 23.98
N SER A 425 -3.74 24.02 24.03
CA SER A 425 -2.74 24.59 24.93
C SER A 425 -2.31 26.02 24.55
N ALA A 426 -2.43 26.43 23.28
CA ALA A 426 -2.16 27.78 22.81
C ALA A 426 -3.33 28.72 23.12
N LEU A 427 -4.57 28.29 22.88
CA LEU A 427 -5.79 29.00 23.26
C LEU A 427 -5.87 29.24 24.77
N ARG A 428 -5.52 28.23 25.59
CA ARG A 428 -5.40 28.34 27.06
C ARG A 428 -4.25 29.25 27.52
N ARG A 429 -3.23 29.50 26.69
CA ARG A 429 -2.15 30.46 26.97
C ARG A 429 -2.53 31.88 26.55
N SER A 430 -3.17 32.04 25.39
CA SER A 430 -3.67 33.31 24.85
C SER A 430 -4.81 33.93 25.71
N THR A 431 -5.61 33.10 26.37
CA THR A 431 -6.61 33.59 27.36
C THR A 431 -6.00 34.04 28.70
N ARG A 432 -4.76 33.61 29.01
CA ARG A 432 -4.10 33.91 30.30
C ARG A 432 -3.07 35.05 30.21
N VAL A 433 -2.59 35.36 29.01
CA VAL A 433 -1.69 36.48 28.68
C VAL A 433 -2.17 37.08 27.37
N ARG A 434 -2.29 38.42 27.26
CA ARG A 434 -2.59 39.13 25.99
C ARG A 434 -1.42 39.04 24.99
N ALA A 435 -1.10 37.82 24.56
CA ALA A 435 -0.19 37.54 23.47
C ALA A 435 -0.91 37.79 22.12
N PRO A 436 -0.18 38.15 21.05
CA PRO A 436 -0.77 38.25 19.72
C PRO A 436 -1.31 36.88 19.26
N PRO A 437 -2.36 36.83 18.42
CA PRO A 437 -2.91 35.58 17.91
C PRO A 437 -1.85 34.72 17.21
N ARG A 438 -1.83 33.43 17.56
CA ARG A 438 -1.00 32.38 16.94
C ARG A 438 -1.77 31.07 16.97
N GLU A 439 -1.58 30.19 16.00
CA GLU A 439 -2.09 30.32 14.63
C GLU A 439 -2.77 28.98 14.33
N ASN A 440 -3.85 28.97 13.54
CA ASN A 440 -4.57 27.73 13.21
C ASN A 440 -3.65 26.78 12.39
N PRO A 441 -3.51 25.48 12.72
CA PRO A 441 -2.73 24.53 11.92
C PRO A 441 -3.34 24.28 10.54
N ALA A 442 -4.62 24.61 10.30
CA ALA A 442 -5.16 24.71 8.94
C ALA A 442 -4.39 25.73 8.07
N ASN A 443 -3.59 26.63 8.66
CA ASN A 443 -2.70 27.57 7.97
C ASN A 443 -1.25 27.03 7.81
N ALA A 444 -0.96 25.77 8.13
CA ALA A 444 0.40 25.21 8.02
C ALA A 444 1.00 25.38 6.61
N PHE A 445 0.17 25.22 5.57
CA PHE A 445 0.49 25.44 4.17
C PHE A 445 0.98 26.86 3.82
N LEU A 446 0.68 27.88 4.64
CA LEU A 446 1.22 29.23 4.48
C LEU A 446 2.70 29.34 4.92
N LYS A 447 3.19 28.35 5.68
CA LYS A 447 4.55 28.28 6.24
C LYS A 447 5.42 27.21 5.56
N TYR A 448 5.01 26.74 4.38
CA TYR A 448 5.82 25.82 3.59
C TYR A 448 7.17 26.46 3.23
N VAL A 449 8.26 25.75 3.51
CA VAL A 449 9.64 26.11 3.14
C VAL A 449 10.28 24.92 2.44
N ASN A 450 10.77 25.15 1.21
CA ASN A 450 11.47 24.13 0.44
C ASN A 450 12.92 24.00 0.93
N LYS A 451 13.16 23.17 1.95
CA LYS A 451 14.45 23.09 2.65
C LYS A 451 15.62 22.65 1.75
N TRP A 452 15.36 21.94 0.65
CA TRP A 452 16.40 21.58 -0.33
C TRP A 452 16.77 22.73 -1.30
N LYS A 453 16.35 23.98 -1.01
CA LYS A 453 16.89 25.22 -1.59
C LYS A 453 17.81 25.99 -0.63
N GLU A 454 17.93 25.54 0.62
CA GLU A 454 18.76 26.17 1.65
C GLU A 454 20.09 25.42 1.89
N GLU A 455 20.31 24.34 1.11
CA GLU A 455 21.56 23.57 0.92
C GLU A 455 22.09 23.77 -0.52
#